data_AF-A0A3L6JDL8-F1
#
_entry.id   AF-A0A3L6JDL8-F1
#
_cell.length_a   1.000
_cell.length_b   1.000
_cell.length_c   1.000
_cell.angle_alpha   90.00
_cell.angle_beta   90.00
_cell.angle_gamma   90.00
#
_symmetry.space_group_name_H-M   'P 1'
#
loop_
_entity.id
_entity.type
_entity.pdbx_description
1 polymer ?
#
loop_
_entity_poly.entity_id
_entity_poly.type
_entity_poly.pdbx_seq_one_letter_code
_entity_poly.pdbx_strand_id
1 'polypeptide(L)'
;MSSGTSQTKLYAVLAVVIVIAGTATAVLILMQQPTSSTGPSVRVVSSDGSIHVVTLSDMKNMNVITRNASFQNSYGNVRGSGEYKGVKIADLVELADGMATNQLVFINATDGYNQTFSYLNVYPNSTGYSLQGDMVLAFSYNGTEVPTWTDGFRIMFLPLDGYFNNTDGAGVFESDFYTGAAGPKCVSNVDMIQVTNRPPIVLSVKAGGHLTNYSMSKLMSLPAISGWGGYKKSSGNITGIANYTGVAVLDLLILSGTLPANYSLRVIGSDAYETVFNRTNVEGRFLGYNKTDGSSVGIVNCTLIVAYEANGTALISGSGPLRMAILNKDGYVTDGSWWAKLVVNITLIDEVTPWLLTLQGVQSWRMPHSDYYSMASCLHHRHAITVGPDVYWGATLWDIVASFDGGNNTPHYEFNTTLAVLGYNVTLHDSLGNNVTFTSDQLLSDMTTNVVVVAGWVNGELLLPPSYPLVLVTPGALLLSHIVRIEMTGWTP
;
A
#
# COMPACT_ATOMS: atom_id res chain seq x y z
N MET A 1 41.45 -52.91 6.27
CA MET A 1 40.33 -52.90 7.24
C MET A 1 40.05 -51.46 7.65
N SER A 2 38.77 -51.07 7.56
CA SER A 2 38.10 -49.87 8.11
C SER A 2 38.76 -48.49 7.88
N SER A 3 38.26 -47.65 6.97
CA SER A 3 37.03 -46.83 7.05
C SER A 3 37.12 -45.67 8.05
N GLY A 4 36.89 -44.44 7.58
CA GLY A 4 36.63 -43.32 8.47
C GLY A 4 36.83 -41.93 7.86
N THR A 5 36.07 -41.59 6.83
CA THR A 5 35.84 -40.22 6.37
C THR A 5 35.18 -39.40 7.48
N SER A 6 35.68 -38.20 7.75
CA SER A 6 34.88 -37.13 8.38
C SER A 6 35.52 -35.76 8.17
N GLN A 7 35.55 -35.28 6.92
CA GLN A 7 35.50 -33.83 6.68
C GLN A 7 34.07 -33.37 6.92
N THR A 8 33.79 -32.97 8.16
CA THR A 8 32.53 -32.32 8.52
C THR A 8 32.83 -30.89 8.92
N LYS A 9 32.04 -29.99 8.33
CA LYS A 9 31.81 -28.60 8.71
C LYS A 9 32.77 -27.57 8.13
N LEU A 10 32.75 -27.50 6.79
CA LEU A 10 32.99 -26.26 6.05
C LEU A 10 31.79 -25.95 5.13
N TYR A 11 30.63 -25.72 5.73
CA TYR A 11 29.46 -25.10 5.07
C TYR A 11 28.71 -24.29 6.13
N ALA A 12 29.12 -23.04 6.29
CA ALA A 12 28.41 -22.06 7.11
C ALA A 12 28.51 -20.67 6.46
N VAL A 13 28.35 -20.59 5.14
CA VAL A 13 28.03 -19.34 4.44
C VAL A 13 27.19 -19.70 3.20
N LEU A 14 26.10 -18.95 3.01
CA LEU A 14 25.20 -18.91 1.85
C LEU A 14 23.99 -19.88 1.85
N ALA A 15 23.13 -19.73 2.85
CA ALA A 15 21.70 -19.91 2.68
C ALA A 15 21.03 -18.54 2.82
N VAL A 16 21.03 -17.75 1.75
CA VAL A 16 20.08 -16.64 1.63
C VAL A 16 18.74 -17.29 1.31
N VAL A 17 17.96 -17.51 2.36
CA VAL A 17 16.55 -17.87 2.25
C VAL A 17 15.86 -16.63 1.70
N ILE A 18 15.50 -16.65 0.42
CA ILE A 18 14.50 -15.71 -0.09
C ILE A 18 13.16 -16.18 0.46
N VAL A 19 12.82 -15.67 1.66
CA VAL A 19 11.47 -15.72 2.19
C VAL A 19 10.65 -14.72 1.37
N ILE A 20 10.03 -15.18 0.28
CA ILE A 20 8.91 -14.45 -0.32
C ILE A 20 7.68 -14.76 0.55
N ALA A 21 7.56 -14.06 1.68
CA ALA A 21 6.34 -14.06 2.48
C ALA A 21 5.33 -13.11 1.83
N GLY A 22 4.46 -13.67 1.02
CA GLY A 22 3.29 -12.98 0.48
C GLY A 22 2.30 -14.00 0.00
N THR A 23 1.65 -14.70 0.94
CA THR A 23 0.47 -15.56 0.75
C THR A 23 0.37 -16.27 -0.61
N ALA A 24 1.47 -16.82 -1.11
CA ALA A 24 1.35 -18.12 -1.72
C ALA A 24 1.02 -19.00 -0.53
N THR A 25 -0.25 -19.42 -0.39
CA THR A 25 -0.44 -20.82 -0.04
C THR A 25 0.37 -21.60 -1.07
N ALA A 26 1.66 -21.79 -0.79
CA ALA A 26 2.36 -22.98 -1.20
C ALA A 26 1.54 -24.06 -0.50
N VAL A 27 0.45 -24.48 -1.16
CA VAL A 27 -0.09 -25.80 -0.94
C VAL A 27 1.14 -26.65 -1.17
N LEU A 28 1.69 -27.15 -0.07
CA LEU A 28 2.69 -28.19 -0.09
C LEU A 28 1.94 -29.39 -0.66
N ILE A 29 1.72 -29.38 -1.98
CA ILE A 29 1.27 -30.54 -2.73
C ILE A 29 2.47 -31.46 -2.59
N LEU A 30 2.41 -32.32 -1.57
CA LEU A 30 3.19 -33.55 -1.55
C LEU A 30 3.19 -34.05 -2.98
N MET A 31 4.38 -34.20 -3.56
CA MET A 31 4.59 -34.74 -4.90
C MET A 31 4.09 -36.19 -4.93
N GLN A 32 2.79 -36.40 -4.85
CA GLN A 32 2.16 -37.62 -5.28
C GLN A 32 2.14 -37.51 -6.79
N GLN A 33 3.12 -38.18 -7.41
CA GLN A 33 3.11 -38.42 -8.84
C GLN A 33 1.72 -38.99 -9.20
N PRO A 34 0.95 -38.34 -10.10
CA PRO A 34 -0.21 -38.99 -10.66
C PRO A 34 0.27 -40.27 -11.37
N THR A 35 -0.41 -41.36 -11.05
CA THR A 35 -0.22 -42.70 -11.61
C THR A 35 -0.09 -42.67 -13.13
N SER A 36 1.12 -42.98 -13.61
CA SER A 36 1.45 -43.49 -14.95
C SER A 36 0.61 -42.92 -16.12
N SER A 37 0.81 -41.64 -16.47
CA SER A 37 0.61 -41.22 -17.85
C SER A 37 1.70 -41.89 -18.70
N THR A 38 1.34 -42.54 -19.79
CA THR A 38 2.28 -43.34 -20.62
C THR A 38 3.21 -42.49 -21.49
N GLY A 39 3.47 -41.22 -21.13
CA GLY A 39 4.28 -40.29 -21.91
C GLY A 39 4.44 -38.92 -21.24
N PRO A 40 5.21 -37.99 -21.84
CA PRO A 40 5.42 -36.66 -21.29
C PRO A 40 4.09 -35.91 -21.08
N SER A 41 3.96 -35.21 -19.97
CA SER A 41 2.76 -34.43 -19.61
C SER A 41 3.10 -33.18 -18.80
N VAL A 42 2.17 -32.23 -18.77
CA VAL A 42 2.20 -31.08 -17.84
C VAL A 42 0.98 -31.10 -16.94
N ARG A 43 1.11 -30.50 -15.76
CA ARG A 43 -0.01 -30.25 -14.85
C ARG A 43 -0.55 -28.85 -15.09
N VAL A 44 -1.82 -28.74 -15.44
CA VAL A 44 -2.56 -27.47 -15.42
C VAL A 44 -3.37 -27.43 -14.13
N VAL A 45 -3.15 -26.42 -13.30
CA VAL A 45 -3.78 -26.30 -11.98
C VAL A 45 -4.73 -25.10 -12.01
N SER A 46 -6.02 -25.38 -11.85
CA SER A 46 -7.09 -24.38 -11.75
C SER A 46 -6.92 -23.51 -10.51
N SER A 47 -7.59 -22.35 -10.47
CA SER A 47 -7.49 -21.42 -9.35
C SER A 47 -8.04 -21.95 -8.00
N ASP A 48 -8.87 -22.99 -8.04
CA ASP A 48 -9.38 -23.71 -6.87
C ASP A 48 -8.44 -24.85 -6.39
N GLY A 49 -7.36 -25.11 -7.12
CA GLY A 49 -6.39 -26.18 -6.85
C GLY A 49 -6.65 -27.50 -7.58
N SER A 50 -7.70 -27.61 -8.40
CA SER A 50 -7.96 -28.79 -9.23
C SER A 50 -6.83 -29.01 -10.24
N ILE A 51 -6.40 -30.27 -10.42
CA ILE A 51 -5.24 -30.61 -11.27
C ILE A 51 -5.72 -31.37 -12.51
N HIS A 52 -5.42 -30.81 -13.68
CA HIS A 52 -5.63 -31.40 -14.99
C HIS A 52 -4.28 -31.83 -15.57
N VAL A 53 -4.06 -33.13 -15.76
CA VAL A 53 -2.84 -33.64 -16.40
C VAL A 53 -3.06 -33.66 -17.90
N VAL A 54 -2.27 -32.90 -18.66
CA VAL A 54 -2.35 -32.84 -20.12
C VAL A 54 -1.13 -33.52 -20.72
N THR A 55 -1.34 -34.63 -21.42
CA THR A 55 -0.26 -35.40 -22.06
C THR A 55 0.13 -34.82 -23.42
N LEU A 56 1.30 -35.22 -23.93
CA LEU A 56 1.71 -34.91 -25.31
C LEU A 56 0.69 -35.40 -26.35
N SER A 57 0.08 -36.55 -26.12
CA SER A 57 -0.97 -37.09 -27.00
C SER A 57 -2.21 -36.20 -27.01
N ASP A 58 -2.60 -35.67 -25.85
CA ASP A 58 -3.73 -34.75 -25.74
C ASP A 58 -3.42 -33.45 -26.50
N MET A 59 -2.24 -32.86 -26.28
CA MET A 59 -1.81 -31.64 -26.97
C MET A 59 -1.79 -31.78 -28.50
N LYS A 60 -1.41 -32.96 -29.02
CA LYS A 60 -1.42 -33.22 -30.47
C LYS A 60 -2.83 -33.28 -31.07
N ASN A 61 -3.86 -33.52 -30.26
CA ASN A 61 -5.26 -33.51 -30.66
C ASN A 61 -5.95 -32.15 -30.45
N MET A 62 -5.27 -31.19 -29.82
CA MET A 62 -5.74 -29.80 -29.67
C MET A 62 -5.45 -28.98 -30.94
N ASN A 63 -5.80 -27.70 -30.90
CA ASN A 63 -5.41 -26.75 -31.94
C ASN A 63 -3.91 -26.46 -31.88
N VAL A 64 -3.15 -27.09 -32.77
CA VAL A 64 -1.69 -26.97 -32.82
C VAL A 64 -1.26 -25.81 -33.71
N ILE A 65 -0.36 -24.99 -33.19
CA ILE A 65 0.27 -23.87 -33.89
C ILE A 65 1.69 -24.28 -34.26
N THR A 66 2.07 -24.03 -35.52
CA THR A 66 3.44 -24.18 -36.02
C THR A 66 3.92 -22.85 -36.57
N ARG A 67 5.04 -22.33 -36.07
CA ARG A 67 5.63 -21.07 -36.57
C ARG A 67 7.12 -20.99 -36.28
N ASN A 68 7.86 -20.33 -37.18
CA ASN A 68 9.23 -19.91 -36.91
C ASN A 68 9.25 -18.80 -35.86
N ALA A 69 10.07 -18.96 -34.84
CA ALA A 69 10.28 -17.94 -33.82
C ALA A 69 11.73 -17.90 -33.36
N SER A 70 12.05 -16.85 -32.62
CA SER A 70 13.30 -16.64 -31.91
C SER A 70 13.06 -15.64 -30.78
N PHE A 71 13.96 -15.57 -29.81
CA PHE A 71 13.84 -14.63 -28.70
C PHE A 71 15.18 -13.98 -28.34
N GLN A 72 15.12 -12.79 -27.76
CA GLN A 72 16.30 -12.06 -27.30
C GLN A 72 16.65 -12.40 -25.85
N ASN A 73 17.92 -12.69 -25.54
CA ASN A 73 18.36 -12.86 -24.16
C ASN A 73 18.67 -11.51 -23.47
N SER A 74 19.01 -11.56 -22.17
CA SER A 74 19.35 -10.37 -21.37
C SER A 74 20.58 -9.60 -21.88
N TYR A 75 21.42 -10.22 -22.70
CA TYR A 75 22.60 -9.61 -23.31
C TYR A 75 22.33 -9.10 -24.74
N GLY A 76 21.06 -9.08 -25.17
CA GLY A 76 20.67 -8.60 -26.49
C GLY A 76 20.88 -9.60 -27.64
N ASN A 77 21.31 -10.84 -27.36
CA ASN A 77 21.57 -11.83 -28.40
C ASN A 77 20.30 -12.60 -28.78
N VAL A 78 20.16 -12.90 -30.07
CA VAL A 78 19.10 -13.78 -30.58
C VAL A 78 19.40 -15.24 -30.21
N ARG A 79 18.37 -15.96 -29.76
CA ARG A 79 18.39 -17.37 -29.34
C ARG A 79 17.13 -18.08 -29.82
N GLY A 80 17.19 -19.41 -29.85
CA GLY A 80 16.02 -20.24 -30.16
C GLY A 80 15.48 -20.06 -31.58
N SER A 81 16.31 -19.68 -32.56
CA SER A 81 15.84 -19.52 -33.93
C SER A 81 15.49 -20.87 -34.57
N GLY A 82 14.20 -21.12 -34.78
CA GLY A 82 13.72 -22.32 -35.45
C GLY A 82 12.20 -22.42 -35.49
N GLU A 83 11.71 -23.52 -36.04
CA GLU A 83 10.29 -23.83 -36.11
C GLU A 83 9.82 -24.46 -34.80
N TYR A 84 8.84 -23.83 -34.16
CA TYR A 84 8.19 -24.36 -32.96
C TYR A 84 6.81 -24.88 -33.29
N LYS A 85 6.43 -25.97 -32.64
CA LYS A 85 5.08 -26.53 -32.69
C LYS A 85 4.54 -26.74 -31.27
N GLY A 86 3.35 -26.23 -31.00
CA GLY A 86 2.77 -26.18 -29.65
C GLY A 86 1.29 -25.86 -29.61
N VAL A 87 0.72 -25.87 -28.40
CA VAL A 87 -0.68 -25.47 -28.13
C VAL A 87 -0.70 -24.15 -27.38
N LYS A 88 -1.76 -23.35 -27.51
CA LYS A 88 -1.86 -22.08 -26.77
C LYS A 88 -1.96 -22.34 -25.27
N ILE A 89 -1.32 -21.48 -24.48
CA ILE A 89 -1.50 -21.48 -23.02
C ILE A 89 -2.96 -21.17 -22.65
N ALA A 90 -3.62 -20.30 -23.41
CA ALA A 90 -5.06 -20.04 -23.27
C ALA A 90 -5.88 -21.34 -23.35
N ASP A 91 -5.69 -22.14 -24.39
CA ASP A 91 -6.43 -23.40 -24.57
C ASP A 91 -6.16 -24.40 -23.43
N LEU A 92 -4.93 -24.45 -22.91
CA LEU A 92 -4.60 -25.29 -21.75
C LEU A 92 -5.28 -24.80 -20.46
N VAL A 93 -5.34 -23.48 -20.25
CA VAL A 93 -6.00 -22.86 -19.10
C VAL A 93 -7.52 -23.03 -19.18
N GLU A 94 -8.12 -22.95 -20.38
CA GLU A 94 -9.55 -23.20 -20.60
C GLU A 94 -9.96 -24.65 -20.30
N LEU A 95 -9.04 -25.63 -20.44
CA LEU A 95 -9.28 -27.01 -19.97
C LEU A 95 -9.38 -27.12 -18.44
N ALA A 96 -8.88 -26.10 -17.73
CA ALA A 96 -8.80 -26.00 -16.27
C ALA A 96 -9.62 -24.80 -15.76
N ASP A 97 -10.86 -24.69 -16.26
CA ASP A 97 -11.88 -23.70 -15.89
C ASP A 97 -11.57 -22.24 -16.25
N GLY A 98 -10.54 -22.00 -17.06
CA GLY A 98 -10.18 -20.66 -17.52
C GLY A 98 -9.47 -19.82 -16.45
N MET A 99 -9.37 -18.52 -16.70
CA MET A 99 -8.88 -17.56 -15.71
C MET A 99 -9.62 -16.23 -15.84
N ALA A 100 -9.74 -15.49 -14.73
CA ALA A 100 -10.30 -14.15 -14.70
C ALA A 100 -9.23 -13.07 -14.91
N THR A 101 -9.66 -11.84 -15.24
CA THR A 101 -8.75 -10.71 -15.53
C THR A 101 -7.89 -10.26 -14.36
N ASN A 102 -8.25 -10.63 -13.12
CA ASN A 102 -7.49 -10.36 -11.90
C ASN A 102 -6.62 -11.55 -11.45
N GLN A 103 -6.49 -12.58 -12.29
CA GLN A 103 -5.66 -13.75 -12.03
C GLN A 103 -4.37 -13.71 -12.86
N LEU A 104 -3.41 -14.52 -12.44
CA LEU A 104 -2.09 -14.68 -13.02
C LEU A 104 -1.90 -16.14 -13.41
N VAL A 105 -1.03 -16.40 -14.39
CA VAL A 105 -0.51 -17.74 -14.67
C VAL A 105 0.93 -17.83 -14.16
N PHE A 106 1.15 -18.79 -13.26
CA PHE A 106 2.44 -19.17 -12.74
C PHE A 106 2.94 -20.41 -13.48
N ILE A 107 4.07 -20.29 -14.16
CA ILE A 107 4.73 -21.38 -14.86
C ILE A 107 5.90 -21.86 -14.02
N ASN A 108 5.96 -23.16 -13.74
CA ASN A 108 7.07 -23.79 -13.02
C ASN A 108 7.71 -24.90 -13.87
N ALA A 109 9.04 -24.85 -13.96
CA ALA A 109 9.85 -25.84 -14.62
C ALA A 109 10.29 -26.95 -13.65
N THR A 110 10.74 -28.08 -14.19
CA THR A 110 11.22 -29.22 -13.40
C THR A 110 12.46 -28.90 -12.55
N ASP A 111 13.23 -27.88 -12.91
CA ASP A 111 14.40 -27.40 -12.19
C ASP A 111 14.08 -26.33 -11.13
N GLY A 112 12.79 -25.99 -10.94
CA GLY A 112 12.31 -24.97 -10.02
C GLY A 112 12.36 -23.54 -10.57
N TYR A 113 12.83 -23.34 -11.81
CA TYR A 113 12.73 -22.06 -12.47
C TYR A 113 11.27 -21.71 -12.73
N ASN A 114 10.88 -20.46 -12.49
CA ASN A 114 9.50 -20.04 -12.65
C ASN A 114 9.36 -18.64 -13.23
N GLN A 115 8.21 -18.40 -13.84
CA GLN A 115 7.79 -17.11 -14.36
C GLN A 115 6.30 -16.89 -14.12
N THR A 116 5.93 -15.63 -13.93
CA THR A 116 4.54 -15.20 -13.79
C THR A 116 4.12 -14.38 -15.00
N PHE A 117 2.87 -14.60 -15.44
CA PHE A 117 2.26 -13.99 -16.61
C PHE A 117 0.88 -13.42 -16.22
N SER A 118 0.57 -12.23 -16.73
CA SER A 118 -0.74 -11.59 -16.52
C SER A 118 -1.81 -12.20 -17.43
N TYR A 119 -3.08 -11.89 -17.16
CA TYR A 119 -4.19 -12.25 -18.05
C TYR A 119 -3.92 -11.84 -19.51
N LEU A 120 -3.39 -10.64 -19.76
CA LEU A 120 -3.13 -10.13 -21.11
C LEU A 120 -1.95 -10.82 -21.82
N ASN A 121 -1.09 -11.55 -21.10
CA ASN A 121 -0.08 -12.38 -21.76
C ASN A 121 -0.69 -13.68 -22.30
N VAL A 122 -1.70 -14.22 -21.62
CA VAL A 122 -2.40 -15.45 -22.01
C VAL A 122 -3.50 -15.17 -23.04
N TYR A 123 -4.27 -14.09 -22.83
CA TYR A 123 -5.34 -13.60 -23.69
C TYR A 123 -5.00 -12.18 -24.19
N PRO A 124 -4.05 -12.04 -25.13
CA PRO A 124 -3.62 -10.74 -25.60
C PRO A 124 -4.73 -10.01 -26.37
N ASN A 125 -4.85 -8.70 -26.13
CA ASN A 125 -5.59 -7.81 -27.01
C ASN A 125 -4.84 -7.60 -28.34
N SER A 126 -5.42 -6.86 -29.29
CA SER A 126 -4.80 -6.64 -30.61
C SER A 126 -3.38 -6.09 -30.55
N THR A 127 -3.13 -5.13 -29.65
CA THR A 127 -1.81 -4.52 -29.49
C THR A 127 -0.81 -5.51 -28.92
N GLY A 128 -1.16 -6.20 -27.83
CA GLY A 128 -0.32 -7.23 -27.23
C GLY A 128 -0.02 -8.35 -28.21
N TYR A 129 -1.04 -8.81 -28.95
CA TYR A 129 -0.89 -9.87 -29.94
C TYR A 129 0.06 -9.46 -31.08
N SER A 130 0.08 -8.20 -31.49
CA SER A 130 1.02 -7.72 -32.51
C SER A 130 2.49 -7.79 -32.06
N LEU A 131 2.75 -7.71 -30.75
CA LEU A 131 4.08 -7.73 -30.15
C LEU A 131 4.54 -9.14 -29.74
N GLN A 132 3.69 -9.91 -29.07
CA GLN A 132 4.07 -11.25 -28.57
C GLN A 132 3.54 -12.42 -29.41
N GLY A 133 2.48 -12.17 -30.18
CA GLY A 133 1.67 -13.19 -30.83
C GLY A 133 1.16 -14.28 -29.89
N ASP A 134 1.15 -15.53 -30.37
CA ASP A 134 0.61 -16.65 -29.60
C ASP A 134 1.60 -17.07 -28.52
N MET A 135 1.17 -17.05 -27.25
CA MET A 135 1.88 -17.69 -26.15
C MET A 135 1.53 -19.19 -26.17
N VAL A 136 2.51 -20.02 -26.50
CA VAL A 136 2.32 -21.47 -26.62
C VAL A 136 3.15 -22.25 -25.62
N LEU A 137 2.66 -23.43 -25.24
CA LEU A 137 3.47 -24.52 -24.75
C LEU A 137 3.97 -25.33 -25.96
N ALA A 138 5.20 -25.06 -26.39
CA ALA A 138 5.85 -25.82 -27.44
C ALA A 138 6.22 -27.22 -26.95
N PHE A 139 5.92 -28.23 -27.77
CA PHE A 139 6.29 -29.62 -27.55
C PHE A 139 7.22 -30.15 -28.66
N SER A 140 7.52 -29.34 -29.67
CA SER A 140 8.51 -29.67 -30.70
C SER A 140 9.26 -28.44 -31.18
N TYR A 141 10.53 -28.66 -31.54
CA TYR A 141 11.43 -27.69 -32.14
C TYR A 141 12.20 -28.32 -33.30
N ASN A 142 12.13 -27.72 -34.48
CA ASN A 142 12.74 -28.21 -35.72
C ASN A 142 12.48 -29.71 -35.97
N GLY A 143 11.22 -30.14 -35.78
CA GLY A 143 10.78 -31.52 -35.98
C GLY A 143 11.19 -32.51 -34.88
N THR A 144 11.96 -32.09 -33.87
CA THR A 144 12.28 -32.93 -32.70
C THR A 144 11.24 -32.69 -31.61
N GLU A 145 10.59 -33.74 -31.13
CA GLU A 145 9.52 -33.65 -30.11
C GLU A 145 10.01 -34.03 -28.71
N VAL A 146 9.31 -33.57 -27.67
CA VAL A 146 9.47 -34.06 -26.29
C VAL A 146 9.16 -35.58 -26.26
N PRO A 147 9.95 -36.43 -25.57
CA PRO A 147 11.05 -36.08 -24.67
C PRO A 147 12.44 -36.01 -25.35
N THR A 148 12.54 -36.29 -26.65
CA THR A 148 13.82 -36.23 -27.39
C THR A 148 14.36 -34.80 -27.47
N TRP A 149 13.47 -33.81 -27.54
CA TRP A 149 13.85 -32.41 -27.41
C TRP A 149 14.22 -32.10 -25.95
N THR A 150 15.50 -31.83 -25.71
CA THR A 150 16.10 -31.74 -24.37
C THR A 150 15.65 -30.52 -23.56
N ASP A 151 15.07 -29.51 -24.21
CA ASP A 151 14.46 -28.37 -23.50
C ASP A 151 13.07 -28.73 -22.96
N GLY A 152 12.55 -29.94 -23.22
CA GLY A 152 11.26 -30.39 -22.75
C GLY A 152 10.11 -29.54 -23.30
N PHE A 153 8.99 -29.51 -22.59
CA PHE A 153 7.93 -28.56 -22.90
C PHE A 153 8.43 -27.14 -22.61
N ARG A 154 8.19 -26.20 -23.53
CA ARG A 154 8.75 -24.86 -23.44
C ARG A 154 7.72 -23.78 -23.69
N ILE A 155 7.68 -22.75 -22.87
CA ILE A 155 6.93 -21.53 -23.17
C ILE A 155 7.63 -20.81 -24.33
N MET A 156 6.86 -20.49 -25.37
CA MET A 156 7.32 -19.70 -26.50
C MET A 156 6.30 -18.63 -26.86
N PHE A 157 6.81 -17.46 -27.20
CA PHE A 157 6.05 -16.38 -27.82
C PHE A 157 6.30 -16.44 -29.31
N LEU A 158 5.24 -16.54 -30.09
CA LEU A 158 5.30 -16.65 -31.54
C LEU A 158 4.71 -15.35 -32.12
N PRO A 159 5.48 -14.26 -32.25
CA PRO A 159 5.01 -13.07 -32.96
C PRO A 159 4.97 -13.29 -34.49
N LEU A 160 4.31 -12.39 -35.23
CA LEU A 160 4.18 -12.52 -36.69
C LEU A 160 5.50 -12.25 -37.43
N ASP A 161 6.39 -11.47 -36.86
CA ASP A 161 7.73 -11.20 -37.38
C ASP A 161 8.75 -12.30 -37.03
N GLY A 162 8.35 -13.28 -36.19
CA GLY A 162 9.19 -14.39 -35.77
C GLY A 162 10.28 -14.04 -34.76
N TYR A 163 10.25 -12.85 -34.14
CA TYR A 163 11.27 -12.44 -33.18
C TYR A 163 10.69 -11.73 -31.95
N PHE A 164 10.66 -12.43 -30.81
CA PHE A 164 10.24 -11.85 -29.54
C PHE A 164 11.42 -11.20 -28.81
N ASN A 165 11.52 -9.88 -28.92
CA ASN A 165 12.67 -9.12 -28.44
C ASN A 165 12.39 -8.40 -27.10
N ASN A 166 13.42 -7.77 -26.52
CA ASN A 166 13.28 -7.11 -25.21
C ASN A 166 12.35 -5.89 -25.25
N THR A 167 12.18 -5.24 -26.40
CA THR A 167 11.22 -4.15 -26.61
C THR A 167 9.80 -4.69 -26.65
N ASP A 168 9.55 -5.80 -27.35
CA ASP A 168 8.23 -6.44 -27.37
C ASP A 168 7.83 -6.86 -25.97
N GLY A 169 8.75 -7.49 -25.23
CA GLY A 169 8.56 -7.85 -23.83
C GLY A 169 8.20 -6.65 -22.95
N ALA A 170 8.93 -5.54 -23.09
CA ALA A 170 8.62 -4.31 -22.36
C ALA A 170 7.22 -3.74 -22.70
N GLY A 171 6.70 -4.02 -23.90
CA GLY A 171 5.38 -3.57 -24.34
C GLY A 171 4.21 -4.46 -23.91
N VAL A 172 4.45 -5.70 -23.47
CA VAL A 172 3.38 -6.68 -23.17
C VAL A 172 3.33 -7.17 -21.73
N PHE A 173 4.39 -6.99 -20.95
CA PHE A 173 4.42 -7.43 -19.57
C PHE A 173 4.19 -6.29 -18.59
N GLU A 174 3.43 -6.56 -17.53
CA GLU A 174 3.39 -5.68 -16.36
C GLU A 174 4.80 -5.55 -15.77
N SER A 175 5.16 -4.35 -15.31
CA SER A 175 6.49 -4.06 -14.75
C SER A 175 6.85 -4.93 -13.55
N ASP A 176 5.84 -5.41 -12.81
CA ASP A 176 6.02 -6.34 -11.70
C ASP A 176 6.58 -7.69 -12.14
N PHE A 177 6.35 -8.06 -13.39
CA PHE A 177 6.75 -9.36 -13.94
C PHE A 177 7.83 -9.23 -15.01
N TYR A 178 8.28 -8.04 -15.41
CA TYR A 178 9.29 -7.88 -16.45
C TYR A 178 10.60 -7.28 -15.94
N THR A 179 11.68 -8.04 -16.05
CA THR A 179 13.03 -7.61 -15.62
C THR A 179 13.88 -7.08 -16.77
N GLY A 180 13.27 -6.71 -17.90
CA GLY A 180 13.97 -6.13 -19.05
C GLY A 180 14.51 -7.15 -20.06
N ALA A 181 14.17 -8.44 -19.94
CA ALA A 181 14.65 -9.47 -20.86
C ALA A 181 13.52 -10.44 -21.28
N ALA A 182 13.39 -10.67 -22.58
CA ALA A 182 12.40 -11.57 -23.17
C ALA A 182 12.76 -13.06 -22.97
N GLY A 183 14.04 -13.42 -23.10
CA GLY A 183 14.51 -14.81 -23.02
C GLY A 183 14.13 -15.55 -21.74
N PRO A 184 14.27 -14.96 -20.54
CA PRO A 184 13.77 -15.53 -19.29
C PRO A 184 12.28 -15.94 -19.30
N LYS A 185 11.46 -15.29 -20.15
CA LYS A 185 10.03 -15.61 -20.29
C LYS A 185 9.76 -16.87 -21.11
N CYS A 186 10.73 -17.33 -21.89
CA CYS A 186 10.64 -18.55 -22.70
C CYS A 186 11.11 -19.77 -21.88
N VAL A 187 10.36 -20.10 -20.82
CA VAL A 187 10.68 -21.12 -19.80
C VAL A 187 10.80 -22.51 -20.43
N SER A 188 11.94 -23.18 -20.27
CA SER A 188 12.14 -24.58 -20.67
C SER A 188 11.68 -25.55 -19.57
N ASN A 189 11.53 -26.82 -19.92
CA ASN A 189 11.20 -27.93 -19.03
C ASN A 189 9.97 -27.67 -18.15
N VAL A 190 8.93 -27.05 -18.73
CA VAL A 190 7.67 -26.75 -18.05
C VAL A 190 7.02 -28.04 -17.56
N ASP A 191 6.76 -28.08 -16.25
CA ASP A 191 6.07 -29.18 -15.59
C ASP A 191 4.66 -28.77 -15.13
N MET A 192 4.50 -27.50 -14.77
CA MET A 192 3.25 -27.00 -14.20
C MET A 192 2.89 -25.61 -14.72
N ILE A 193 1.60 -25.45 -15.01
CA ILE A 193 0.92 -24.21 -15.38
C ILE A 193 -0.17 -24.01 -14.35
N GLN A 194 -0.09 -22.98 -13.52
CA GLN A 194 -1.03 -22.77 -12.42
C GLN A 194 -1.69 -21.41 -12.52
N VAL A 195 -3.03 -21.39 -12.51
CA VAL A 195 -3.79 -20.15 -12.36
C VAL A 195 -3.82 -19.76 -10.88
N THR A 196 -3.43 -18.53 -10.57
CA THR A 196 -3.41 -18.01 -9.18
C THR A 196 -4.08 -16.64 -9.12
N ASN A 197 -4.64 -16.30 -7.97
CA ASN A 197 -5.16 -14.94 -7.75
C ASN A 197 -3.99 -13.95 -7.61
N ARG A 198 -4.15 -12.72 -8.13
CA ARG A 198 -3.18 -11.65 -7.89
C ARG A 198 -3.06 -11.41 -6.37
N PRO A 199 -1.84 -11.24 -5.84
CA PRO A 199 -1.67 -10.90 -4.44
C PRO A 199 -2.45 -9.63 -4.08
N PRO A 200 -3.09 -9.57 -2.90
CA PRO A 200 -3.86 -8.40 -2.50
C PRO A 200 -2.96 -7.16 -2.42
N ILE A 201 -3.50 -6.03 -2.84
CA ILE A 201 -2.85 -4.72 -2.68
C ILE A 201 -2.98 -4.33 -1.22
N VAL A 202 -1.84 -4.05 -0.57
CA VAL A 202 -1.78 -3.60 0.82
C VAL A 202 -1.49 -2.10 0.93
N LEU A 203 -0.91 -1.50 -0.11
CA LEU A 203 -0.59 -0.07 -0.16
C LEU A 203 -0.73 0.47 -1.58
N SER A 204 -1.40 1.61 -1.71
CA SER A 204 -1.40 2.43 -2.91
C SER A 204 -0.62 3.72 -2.65
N VAL A 205 0.31 4.05 -3.53
CA VAL A 205 1.12 5.28 -3.46
C VAL A 205 0.86 6.11 -4.72
N LYS A 206 0.38 7.35 -4.55
CA LYS A 206 0.16 8.28 -5.65
C LYS A 206 1.16 9.45 -5.56
N ALA A 207 2.04 9.57 -6.55
CA ALA A 207 3.01 10.66 -6.63
C ALA A 207 3.20 11.10 -8.09
N GLY A 208 3.30 12.41 -8.34
CA GLY A 208 3.52 12.94 -9.70
C GLY A 208 2.47 12.53 -10.74
N GLY A 209 1.22 12.29 -10.32
CA GLY A 209 0.14 11.80 -11.20
C GLY A 209 0.14 10.29 -11.46
N HIS A 210 1.16 9.56 -11.01
CA HIS A 210 1.26 8.11 -11.13
C HIS A 210 0.75 7.42 -9.87
N LEU A 211 0.01 6.32 -10.05
CA LEU A 211 -0.48 5.46 -8.97
C LEU A 211 0.28 4.13 -9.03
N THR A 212 0.99 3.80 -7.95
CA THR A 212 1.71 2.54 -7.77
C THR A 212 1.02 1.71 -6.70
N ASN A 213 0.71 0.46 -7.01
CA ASN A 213 0.09 -0.49 -6.07
C ASN A 213 1.11 -1.54 -5.62
N TYR A 214 1.19 -1.76 -4.32
CA TYR A 214 2.11 -2.71 -3.70
C TYR A 214 1.33 -3.85 -3.07
N SER A 215 1.71 -5.08 -3.42
CA SER A 215 1.44 -6.25 -2.57
C SER A 215 2.43 -6.30 -1.41
N MET A 216 2.13 -7.14 -0.42
CA MET A 216 3.04 -7.33 0.73
C MET A 216 4.41 -7.82 0.30
N SER A 217 4.46 -8.82 -0.59
CA SER A 217 5.72 -9.37 -1.12
C SER A 217 6.52 -8.34 -1.90
N LYS A 218 5.85 -7.49 -2.69
CA LYS A 218 6.51 -6.42 -3.43
C LYS A 218 7.12 -5.40 -2.47
N LEU A 219 6.37 -4.98 -1.45
CA LEU A 219 6.85 -4.02 -0.45
C LEU A 219 8.07 -4.58 0.30
N MET A 220 8.04 -5.85 0.72
CA MET A 220 9.13 -6.53 1.41
C MET A 220 10.36 -6.81 0.51
N SER A 221 10.22 -6.74 -0.81
CA SER A 221 11.35 -6.86 -1.75
C SER A 221 12.14 -5.56 -1.94
N LEU A 222 11.59 -4.43 -1.46
CA LEU A 222 12.28 -3.14 -1.51
C LEU A 222 13.34 -3.06 -0.40
N PRO A 223 14.35 -2.17 -0.54
CA PRO A 223 15.30 -1.91 0.53
C PRO A 223 14.58 -1.50 1.82
N ALA A 224 14.76 -2.31 2.87
CA ALA A 224 14.13 -2.09 4.17
C ALA A 224 15.11 -1.41 5.15
N ILE A 225 14.56 -0.62 6.05
CA ILE A 225 15.26 0.02 7.17
C ILE A 225 14.65 -0.49 8.47
N SER A 226 15.51 -0.82 9.44
CA SER A 226 15.11 -1.14 10.80
C SER A 226 15.63 -0.09 11.77
N GLY A 227 14.84 0.25 12.78
CA GLY A 227 15.29 1.15 13.85
C GLY A 227 14.29 1.29 14.99
N TRP A 228 14.76 1.87 16.10
CA TRP A 228 13.91 2.16 17.24
C TRP A 228 13.04 3.39 16.98
N GLY A 229 11.78 3.28 17.37
CA GLY A 229 10.85 4.39 17.41
C GLY A 229 9.76 4.15 18.44
N GLY A 230 9.01 5.19 18.74
CA GLY A 230 7.87 5.17 19.65
C GLY A 230 7.18 6.53 19.65
N TYR A 231 6.10 6.67 20.40
CA TYR A 231 5.33 7.90 20.41
C TYR A 231 4.76 8.29 21.76
N LYS A 232 4.60 9.60 21.93
CA LYS A 232 3.87 10.23 23.02
C LYS A 232 2.41 10.38 22.61
N LYS A 233 1.47 9.88 23.41
CA LYS A 233 0.03 10.13 23.22
C LYS A 233 -0.31 11.56 23.65
N SER A 234 -1.44 12.08 23.17
CA SER A 234 -2.04 13.34 23.64
C SER A 234 -2.23 13.36 25.17
N SER A 235 -2.51 12.21 25.78
CA SER A 235 -2.58 12.04 27.24
C SER A 235 -1.23 12.14 27.97
N GLY A 236 -0.13 12.42 27.27
CA GLY A 236 1.23 12.49 27.80
C GLY A 236 1.98 11.16 27.90
N ASN A 237 1.29 10.02 27.83
CA ASN A 237 1.88 8.70 28.01
C ASN A 237 2.78 8.30 26.83
N ILE A 238 3.97 7.78 27.13
CA ILE A 238 4.86 7.20 26.12
C ILE A 238 4.46 5.75 25.86
N THR A 239 4.34 5.38 24.59
CA THR A 239 3.93 4.04 24.17
C THR A 239 4.55 3.65 22.83
N GLY A 240 4.30 2.41 22.40
CA GLY A 240 4.68 1.92 21.08
C GLY A 240 6.19 1.88 20.83
N ILE A 241 7.01 1.87 21.88
CA ILE A 241 8.45 1.73 21.77
C ILE A 241 8.76 0.31 21.26
N ALA A 242 9.30 0.23 20.05
CA ALA A 242 9.72 -1.03 19.44
C ALA A 242 10.79 -0.77 18.37
N ASN A 243 11.46 -1.85 17.95
CA ASN A 243 12.30 -1.83 16.76
C ASN A 243 11.41 -2.13 15.54
N TYR A 244 11.15 -1.14 14.70
CA TYR A 244 10.29 -1.27 13.53
C TYR A 244 11.11 -1.56 12.27
N THR A 245 10.57 -2.37 11.36
CA THR A 245 11.16 -2.62 10.04
C THR A 245 10.15 -2.25 8.95
N GLY A 246 10.63 -1.57 7.91
CA GLY A 246 9.79 -1.09 6.82
C GLY A 246 10.55 -0.43 5.69
N VAL A 247 9.82 0.14 4.72
CA VAL A 247 10.40 0.87 3.58
C VAL A 247 10.36 2.37 3.89
N ALA A 248 11.42 3.10 3.54
CA ALA A 248 11.42 4.56 3.68
C ALA A 248 10.33 5.19 2.80
N VAL A 249 9.57 6.14 3.36
CA VAL A 249 8.51 6.82 2.62
C VAL A 249 9.07 7.59 1.44
N LEU A 250 10.23 8.23 1.60
CA LEU A 250 10.87 8.99 0.53
C LEU A 250 11.21 8.09 -0.68
N ASP A 251 11.70 6.87 -0.43
CA ASP A 251 12.02 5.91 -1.49
C ASP A 251 10.75 5.47 -2.24
N LEU A 252 9.65 5.20 -1.53
CA LEU A 252 8.35 4.88 -2.16
C LEU A 252 7.84 6.01 -3.06
N LEU A 253 8.01 7.26 -2.62
CA LEU A 253 7.59 8.42 -3.38
C LEU A 253 8.45 8.62 -4.64
N ILE A 254 9.78 8.50 -4.52
CA ILE A 254 10.71 8.60 -5.66
C ILE A 254 10.48 7.48 -6.68
N LEU A 255 10.22 6.25 -6.20
CA LEU A 255 9.88 5.12 -7.08
C LEU A 255 8.55 5.33 -7.83
N SER A 256 7.64 6.10 -7.24
CA SER A 256 6.32 6.36 -7.83
C SER A 256 6.29 7.59 -8.72
N GLY A 257 7.28 8.49 -8.67
CA GLY A 257 7.36 9.65 -9.56
C GLY A 257 8.34 10.72 -9.12
N THR A 258 8.40 11.81 -9.90
CA THR A 258 9.19 13.00 -9.54
C THR A 258 8.48 13.80 -8.44
N LEU A 259 9.24 14.21 -7.42
CA LEU A 259 8.72 15.05 -6.34
C LEU A 259 8.76 16.52 -6.74
N PRO A 260 7.67 17.29 -6.56
CA PRO A 260 7.71 18.72 -6.77
C PRO A 260 8.53 19.43 -5.69
N ALA A 261 8.88 20.70 -5.91
CA ALA A 261 9.68 21.48 -4.97
C ALA A 261 9.00 21.61 -3.60
N ASN A 262 7.68 21.85 -3.58
CA ASN A 262 6.90 21.90 -2.35
C ASN A 262 5.75 20.90 -2.46
N TYR A 263 5.50 20.17 -1.36
CA TYR A 263 4.41 19.21 -1.27
C TYR A 263 4.07 18.90 0.18
N SER A 264 2.90 18.28 0.35
CA SER A 264 2.56 17.54 1.55
C SER A 264 2.22 16.09 1.20
N LEU A 265 2.23 15.23 2.22
CA LEU A 265 1.93 13.81 2.10
C LEU A 265 0.69 13.50 2.92
N ARG A 266 -0.39 13.16 2.23
CA ARG A 266 -1.62 12.66 2.84
C ARG A 266 -1.54 11.15 3.02
N VAL A 267 -1.79 10.67 4.22
CA VAL A 267 -1.78 9.24 4.56
C VAL A 267 -3.13 8.85 5.13
N ILE A 268 -3.68 7.75 4.63
CA ILE A 268 -5.01 7.24 5.02
C ILE A 268 -4.89 5.76 5.44
N GLY A 269 -5.45 5.46 6.60
CA GLY A 269 -5.66 4.10 7.10
C GLY A 269 -6.95 3.47 6.58
N SER A 270 -7.06 2.14 6.61
CA SER A 270 -8.30 1.44 6.21
C SER A 270 -9.47 1.71 7.18
N ASP A 271 -9.19 2.26 8.35
CA ASP A 271 -10.14 2.81 9.32
C ASP A 271 -10.55 4.25 9.04
N ALA A 272 -10.15 4.80 7.87
CA ALA A 272 -10.35 6.18 7.45
C ALA A 272 -9.60 7.23 8.31
N TYR A 273 -8.70 6.81 9.21
CA TYR A 273 -7.81 7.75 9.89
C TYR A 273 -6.94 8.48 8.88
N GLU A 274 -6.84 9.80 9.02
CA GLU A 274 -6.06 10.65 8.11
C GLU A 274 -5.01 11.47 8.87
N THR A 275 -3.81 11.53 8.31
CA THR A 275 -2.77 12.46 8.75
C THR A 275 -2.06 13.07 7.55
N VAL A 276 -1.57 14.29 7.69
CA VAL A 276 -0.92 15.06 6.63
C VAL A 276 0.45 15.51 7.09
N PHE A 277 1.49 14.94 6.51
CA PHE A 277 2.88 15.35 6.75
C PHE A 277 3.23 16.49 5.81
N ASN A 278 3.88 17.54 6.33
CA ASN A 278 4.54 18.52 5.45
C ASN A 278 5.86 17.94 4.91
N ARG A 279 6.45 18.61 3.91
CA ARG A 279 7.74 18.23 3.33
C ARG A 279 8.83 18.01 4.38
N THR A 280 8.96 18.90 5.37
CA THR A 280 9.97 18.81 6.44
C THR A 280 9.82 17.52 7.27
N ASN A 281 8.60 17.07 7.52
CA ASN A 281 8.35 15.80 8.20
C ASN A 281 8.68 14.60 7.30
N VAL A 282 8.34 14.64 6.01
CA VAL A 282 8.72 13.58 5.05
C VAL A 282 10.25 13.46 4.96
N GLU A 283 10.96 14.58 5.03
CA GLU A 283 12.42 14.66 5.08
C GLU A 283 13.02 14.30 6.46
N GLY A 284 12.19 13.87 7.43
CA GLY A 284 12.66 13.28 8.67
C GLY A 284 12.86 14.26 9.83
N ARG A 285 12.30 15.46 9.77
CA ARG A 285 12.43 16.45 10.87
C ARG A 285 11.13 16.48 11.68
N PHE A 286 11.20 16.10 12.94
CA PHE A 286 10.05 16.01 13.84
C PHE A 286 10.34 16.64 15.20
N LEU A 287 9.30 17.12 15.89
CA LEU A 287 9.40 17.43 17.31
C LEU A 287 9.59 16.13 18.10
N GLY A 288 10.68 16.06 18.87
CA GLY A 288 11.05 14.90 19.67
C GLY A 288 10.72 15.09 21.14
N TYR A 289 10.51 13.97 21.82
CA TYR A 289 10.31 13.88 23.26
C TYR A 289 11.24 12.84 23.88
N ASN A 290 11.63 13.08 25.13
CA ASN A 290 12.33 12.10 25.94
C ASN A 290 11.39 10.93 26.26
N LYS A 291 11.84 9.71 25.98
CA LYS A 291 11.05 8.48 26.17
C LYS A 291 10.72 8.14 27.63
N THR A 292 11.44 8.73 28.59
CA THR A 292 11.29 8.44 30.03
C THR A 292 10.29 9.37 30.69
N ASP A 293 10.42 10.68 30.46
CA ASP A 293 9.61 11.71 31.14
C ASP A 293 8.65 12.48 30.21
N GLY A 294 8.72 12.24 28.90
CA GLY A 294 7.84 12.88 27.92
C GLY A 294 8.10 14.37 27.70
N SER A 295 9.20 14.93 28.23
CA SER A 295 9.62 16.30 28.00
C SER A 295 10.05 16.53 26.55
N SER A 296 9.78 17.72 26.02
CA SER A 296 10.18 18.09 24.65
C SER A 296 11.69 18.30 24.57
N VAL A 297 12.33 17.77 23.53
CA VAL A 297 13.76 17.96 23.23
C VAL A 297 14.01 18.80 21.98
N GLY A 298 12.95 19.42 21.43
CA GLY A 298 13.02 20.20 20.19
C GLY A 298 13.02 19.32 18.94
N ILE A 299 13.45 19.89 17.81
CA ILE A 299 13.43 19.19 16.52
C ILE A 299 14.58 18.19 16.44
N VAL A 300 14.24 16.93 16.16
CA VAL A 300 15.18 15.81 16.02
C VAL A 300 15.19 15.27 14.59
N ASN A 301 16.27 14.57 14.23
CA ASN A 301 16.40 13.87 12.96
C ASN A 301 15.85 12.45 13.08
N CYS A 302 14.99 12.07 12.15
CA CYS A 302 14.30 10.80 12.11
C CYS A 302 14.27 10.24 10.68
N THR A 303 13.83 9.00 10.56
CA THR A 303 13.47 8.39 9.28
C THR A 303 11.99 8.01 9.32
N LEU A 304 11.20 8.54 8.38
CA LEU A 304 9.79 8.16 8.22
C LEU A 304 9.70 6.91 7.33
N ILE A 305 9.05 5.86 7.85
CA ILE A 305 8.89 4.58 7.15
C ILE A 305 7.42 4.14 7.10
N VAL A 306 7.09 3.33 6.09
CA VAL A 306 5.93 2.42 6.12
C VAL A 306 6.41 1.11 6.71
N ALA A 307 6.13 0.90 8.00
CA ALA A 307 6.50 -0.30 8.73
C ALA A 307 5.51 -1.44 8.49
N TYR A 308 6.04 -2.65 8.37
CA TYR A 308 5.29 -3.90 8.30
C TYR A 308 5.63 -4.87 9.45
N GLU A 309 6.66 -4.56 10.23
CA GLU A 309 7.13 -5.38 11.36
C GLU A 309 7.44 -4.52 12.59
N ALA A 310 7.29 -5.11 13.76
CA ALA A 310 7.77 -4.61 15.04
C ALA A 310 8.42 -5.75 15.83
N ASN A 311 9.64 -5.52 16.31
CA ASN A 311 10.46 -6.50 17.04
C ASN A 311 10.64 -7.83 16.27
N GLY A 312 10.82 -7.75 14.95
CA GLY A 312 11.00 -8.90 14.06
C GLY A 312 9.74 -9.75 13.84
N THR A 313 8.57 -9.27 14.26
CA THR A 313 7.28 -9.94 14.02
C THR A 313 6.38 -9.02 13.20
N ALA A 314 5.60 -9.61 12.29
CA ALA A 314 4.61 -8.87 11.51
C ALA A 314 3.64 -8.11 12.43
N LEU A 315 3.20 -6.92 12.00
CA LEU A 315 2.27 -6.11 12.78
C LEU A 315 0.94 -6.85 13.01
N ILE A 316 0.47 -6.82 14.25
CA ILE A 316 -0.76 -7.52 14.66
C ILE A 316 -2.04 -6.91 14.08
N SER A 317 -3.11 -7.71 14.07
CA SER A 317 -4.46 -7.27 13.73
C SER A 317 -4.87 -6.04 14.57
N GLY A 318 -5.37 -4.99 13.90
CA GLY A 318 -5.70 -3.70 14.52
C GLY A 318 -4.55 -2.68 14.59
N SER A 319 -3.35 -3.04 14.15
CA SER A 319 -2.24 -2.08 13.94
C SER A 319 -1.49 -2.27 12.62
N GLY A 320 -1.65 -3.43 11.97
CA GLY A 320 -1.12 -3.76 10.65
C GLY A 320 -2.20 -4.06 9.60
N PRO A 321 -1.83 -4.45 8.38
CA PRO A 321 -0.51 -4.96 8.02
C PRO A 321 0.57 -3.89 7.90
N LEU A 322 0.19 -2.62 7.73
CA LEU A 322 1.11 -1.50 7.56
C LEU A 322 0.80 -0.37 8.54
N ARG A 323 1.84 0.36 8.95
CA ARG A 323 1.69 1.62 9.71
C ARG A 323 2.78 2.63 9.37
N MET A 324 2.50 3.91 9.60
CA MET A 324 3.54 4.93 9.67
C MET A 324 4.33 4.72 10.96
N ALA A 325 5.66 4.72 10.82
CA ALA A 325 6.58 4.71 11.95
C ALA A 325 7.71 5.72 11.74
N ILE A 326 8.16 6.31 12.83
CA ILE A 326 9.20 7.33 12.84
C ILE A 326 10.37 6.81 13.64
N LEU A 327 11.45 6.49 12.94
CA LEU A 327 12.67 5.94 13.54
C LEU A 327 13.56 7.07 14.03
N ASN A 328 14.13 6.94 15.22
CA ASN A 328 15.11 7.90 15.74
C ASN A 328 16.26 7.14 16.39
N LYS A 329 17.48 7.37 15.89
CA LYS A 329 18.70 6.68 16.36
C LYS A 329 19.11 7.07 17.79
N ASP A 330 18.71 8.26 18.24
CA ASP A 330 19.07 8.81 19.54
C ASP A 330 18.06 8.39 20.64
N GLY A 331 17.03 7.62 20.26
CA GLY A 331 16.04 7.06 21.17
C GLY A 331 14.93 8.02 21.59
N TYR A 332 14.78 9.16 20.91
CA TYR A 332 13.66 10.07 21.10
C TYR A 332 12.38 9.52 20.45
N VAL A 333 11.24 9.87 21.02
CA VAL A 333 9.90 9.51 20.51
C VAL A 333 9.22 10.74 19.92
N THR A 334 8.24 10.57 19.04
CA THR A 334 7.51 11.67 18.38
C THR A 334 6.04 11.69 18.78
N ASP A 335 5.26 12.65 18.27
CA ASP A 335 3.83 12.69 18.56
C ASP A 335 3.07 11.50 17.93
N GLY A 336 2.13 10.93 18.68
CA GLY A 336 1.33 9.78 18.25
C GLY A 336 0.41 10.04 17.04
N SER A 337 0.03 11.29 16.79
CA SER A 337 -0.79 11.68 15.62
C SER A 337 -0.10 11.37 14.28
N TRP A 338 1.23 11.26 14.28
CA TRP A 338 2.02 10.89 13.11
C TRP A 338 2.12 9.38 12.85
N TRP A 339 1.68 8.54 13.80
CA TRP A 339 1.89 7.10 13.76
C TRP A 339 0.66 6.32 13.27
N ALA A 340 0.06 6.81 12.17
CA ALA A 340 -1.12 6.24 11.53
C ALA A 340 -0.99 4.73 11.35
N LYS A 341 -2.02 3.98 11.75
CA LYS A 341 -2.08 2.52 11.63
C LYS A 341 -2.89 2.14 10.39
N LEU A 342 -2.87 0.84 10.06
CA LEU A 342 -3.68 0.27 9.00
C LEU A 342 -3.51 0.98 7.66
N VAL A 343 -2.31 1.49 7.37
CA VAL A 343 -2.05 2.38 6.23
C VAL A 343 -2.33 1.65 4.92
N VAL A 344 -3.18 2.24 4.08
CA VAL A 344 -3.54 1.68 2.76
C VAL A 344 -3.32 2.66 1.61
N ASN A 345 -3.30 3.97 1.88
CA ASN A 345 -3.10 4.98 0.84
C ASN A 345 -2.13 6.07 1.29
N ILE A 346 -1.17 6.39 0.42
CA ILE A 346 -0.24 7.50 0.54
C ILE A 346 -0.38 8.33 -0.73
N THR A 347 -0.72 9.61 -0.61
CA THR A 347 -0.90 10.51 -1.75
C THR A 347 -0.08 11.77 -1.53
N LEU A 348 0.76 12.10 -2.51
CA LEU A 348 1.41 13.39 -2.60
C LEU A 348 0.37 14.43 -3.05
N ILE A 349 0.23 15.48 -2.26
CA ILE A 349 -0.71 16.59 -2.48
C ILE A 349 0.06 17.91 -2.50
N ASP A 350 -0.63 18.96 -2.93
CA ASP A 350 -0.09 20.33 -2.86
C ASP A 350 0.31 20.68 -1.42
N GLU A 351 1.28 21.58 -1.30
CA GLU A 351 1.80 22.01 -0.02
C GLU A 351 0.68 22.54 0.90
N VAL A 352 0.44 21.79 1.97
CA VAL A 352 -0.41 22.24 3.07
C VAL A 352 0.49 23.00 4.04
N THR A 353 0.33 24.32 4.09
CA THR A 353 1.03 25.14 5.07
C THR A 353 0.70 24.62 6.48
N PRO A 354 1.69 24.45 7.38
CA PRO A 354 1.38 24.13 8.77
C PRO A 354 0.63 25.28 9.45
N TRP A 355 -0.41 24.95 10.20
CA TRP A 355 -1.19 25.94 10.96
C TRP A 355 -1.42 25.49 12.40
N LEU A 356 -1.75 26.48 13.24
CA LEU A 356 -2.07 26.29 14.66
C LEU A 356 -3.41 26.97 14.94
N LEU A 357 -4.36 26.20 15.46
CA LEU A 357 -5.60 26.71 16.01
C LEU A 357 -5.37 27.04 17.49
N THR A 358 -5.54 28.32 17.85
CA THR A 358 -5.36 28.77 19.24
C THR A 358 -6.65 28.55 20.02
N LEU A 359 -6.59 27.80 21.12
CA LEU A 359 -7.74 27.47 21.96
C LEU A 359 -7.55 28.10 23.34
N GLN A 360 -8.52 28.92 23.75
CA GLN A 360 -8.45 29.70 24.99
C GLN A 360 -9.74 29.57 25.78
N GLY A 361 -9.66 29.06 27.00
CA GLY A 361 -10.78 29.02 27.94
C GLY A 361 -10.28 28.69 29.33
N VAL A 362 -10.96 27.76 30.01
CA VAL A 362 -10.53 27.28 31.34
C VAL A 362 -9.09 26.77 31.27
N GLN A 363 -8.72 26.14 30.15
CA GLN A 363 -7.34 25.83 29.79
C GLN A 363 -6.99 26.50 28.46
N SER A 364 -5.69 26.70 28.20
CA SER A 364 -5.23 27.29 26.96
C SER A 364 -4.15 26.44 26.32
N TRP A 365 -4.30 26.14 25.03
CA TRP A 365 -3.29 25.43 24.26
C TRP A 365 -3.42 25.76 22.76
N ARG A 366 -2.47 25.26 21.97
CA ARG A 366 -2.42 25.49 20.52
C ARG A 366 -2.48 24.14 19.84
N MET A 367 -3.53 23.90 19.08
CA MET A 367 -3.77 22.67 18.33
C MET A 367 -3.08 22.74 16.97
N PRO A 368 -2.03 21.94 16.71
CA PRO A 368 -1.46 21.79 15.38
C PRO A 368 -2.45 21.15 14.42
N HIS A 369 -2.29 21.44 13.13
CA HIS A 369 -3.12 20.84 12.07
C HIS A 369 -3.22 19.30 12.14
N SER A 370 -2.15 18.62 12.57
CA SER A 370 -2.08 17.16 12.71
C SER A 370 -3.02 16.65 13.79
N ASP A 371 -3.12 17.37 14.90
CA ASP A 371 -3.97 17.00 16.03
C ASP A 371 -5.43 17.25 15.67
N TYR A 372 -5.71 18.34 14.95
CA TYR A 372 -7.04 18.58 14.39
C TYR A 372 -7.46 17.47 13.43
N TYR A 373 -6.64 17.14 12.42
CA TYR A 373 -7.01 16.12 11.43
C TYR A 373 -7.08 14.72 12.05
N SER A 374 -6.23 14.42 13.04
CA SER A 374 -6.32 13.20 13.85
C SER A 374 -7.66 13.08 14.57
N MET A 375 -8.10 14.15 15.24
CA MET A 375 -9.39 14.20 15.91
C MET A 375 -10.57 14.14 14.92
N ALA A 376 -10.54 14.98 13.88
CA ALA A 376 -11.64 15.18 12.94
C ALA A 376 -11.78 14.08 11.88
N SER A 377 -10.79 13.20 11.72
CA SER A 377 -10.88 12.00 10.87
C SER A 377 -11.48 10.79 11.60
N CYS A 378 -11.45 10.78 12.94
CA CYS A 378 -12.03 9.72 13.75
C CYS A 378 -13.56 9.64 13.56
N LEU A 379 -14.08 8.45 13.26
CA LEU A 379 -15.53 8.23 13.07
C LEU A 379 -16.41 8.69 14.24
N HIS A 380 -15.86 8.76 15.46
CA HIS A 380 -16.59 9.19 16.65
C HIS A 380 -16.79 10.73 16.73
N HIS A 381 -15.87 11.53 16.19
CA HIS A 381 -15.94 13.01 16.24
C HIS A 381 -16.25 13.63 14.88
N ARG A 382 -16.07 12.86 13.80
CA ARG A 382 -16.25 13.35 12.44
C ARG A 382 -17.72 13.57 12.13
N HIS A 383 -18.05 14.77 11.69
CA HIS A 383 -19.39 15.14 11.25
C HIS A 383 -19.36 15.78 9.86
N ALA A 384 -20.49 15.66 9.15
CA ALA A 384 -20.70 16.29 7.85
C ALA A 384 -21.87 17.26 7.91
N ILE A 385 -21.77 18.34 7.15
CA ILE A 385 -22.86 19.27 6.93
C ILE A 385 -22.90 19.70 5.46
N THR A 386 -24.08 19.68 4.87
CA THR A 386 -24.28 20.04 3.46
C THR A 386 -24.80 21.47 3.36
N VAL A 387 -24.12 22.32 2.60
CA VAL A 387 -24.52 23.71 2.32
C VAL A 387 -24.53 23.91 0.81
N GLY A 388 -25.72 24.05 0.23
CA GLY A 388 -25.87 24.08 -1.22
C GLY A 388 -25.38 22.78 -1.86
N PRO A 389 -24.48 22.83 -2.87
CA PRO A 389 -23.92 21.62 -3.50
C PRO A 389 -22.75 21.00 -2.71
N ASP A 390 -22.22 21.71 -1.71
CA ASP A 390 -20.98 21.35 -1.04
C ASP A 390 -21.23 20.59 0.27
N VAL A 391 -20.42 19.55 0.51
CA VAL A 391 -20.42 18.77 1.75
C VAL A 391 -19.15 19.06 2.52
N TYR A 392 -19.28 19.71 3.66
CA TYR A 392 -18.18 20.03 4.57
C TYR A 392 -18.02 18.95 5.63
N TRP A 393 -16.78 18.53 5.89
CA TRP A 393 -16.45 17.55 6.92
C TRP A 393 -15.47 18.13 7.93
N GLY A 394 -15.62 17.77 9.20
CA GLY A 394 -14.71 18.15 10.26
C GLY A 394 -15.12 17.61 11.63
N ALA A 395 -14.63 18.25 12.68
CA ALA A 395 -15.07 17.99 14.05
C ALA A 395 -16.21 18.94 14.43
N THR A 396 -17.06 18.50 15.36
CA THR A 396 -18.08 19.39 15.92
C THR A 396 -17.42 20.49 16.77
N LEU A 397 -18.07 21.65 16.87
CA LEU A 397 -17.56 22.74 17.69
C LEU A 397 -17.49 22.35 19.19
N TRP A 398 -18.48 21.60 19.68
CA TRP A 398 -18.51 21.17 21.08
C TRP A 398 -17.40 20.16 21.40
N ASP A 399 -17.03 19.26 20.46
CA ASP A 399 -15.88 18.36 20.61
C ASP A 399 -14.56 19.15 20.78
N ILE A 400 -14.41 20.24 20.03
CA ILE A 400 -13.22 21.10 20.14
C ILE A 400 -13.23 21.83 21.49
N VAL A 401 -14.39 22.35 21.92
CA VAL A 401 -14.56 23.05 23.21
C VAL A 401 -14.26 22.15 24.40
N ALA A 402 -14.65 20.87 24.35
CA ALA A 402 -14.32 19.87 25.37
C ALA A 402 -12.81 19.78 25.68
N SER A 403 -11.95 20.14 24.72
CA SER A 403 -10.49 20.12 24.93
C SER A 403 -9.95 21.26 25.79
N PHE A 404 -10.75 22.29 26.10
CA PHE A 404 -10.30 23.48 26.83
C PHE A 404 -11.34 24.12 27.78
N ASP A 405 -12.50 23.50 27.96
CA ASP A 405 -13.56 23.92 28.89
C ASP A 405 -13.41 23.37 30.33
N GLY A 406 -12.33 22.62 30.60
CA GLY A 406 -12.03 22.11 31.93
C GLY A 406 -12.81 20.87 32.35
N GLY A 407 -13.43 20.14 31.42
CA GLY A 407 -14.05 18.83 31.68
C GLY A 407 -13.10 17.77 32.24
N ASN A 408 -13.68 16.69 32.80
CA ASN A 408 -12.90 15.57 33.35
C ASN A 408 -12.29 14.73 32.22
N ASN A 409 -10.96 14.74 32.14
CA ASN A 409 -10.22 14.25 30.96
C ASN A 409 -9.66 12.84 31.16
N THR A 410 -10.48 11.79 31.22
CA THR A 410 -9.92 10.41 31.25
C THR A 410 -10.83 9.36 30.61
N PRO A 411 -10.44 8.70 29.48
CA PRO A 411 -9.21 8.85 28.69
C PRO A 411 -9.32 9.85 27.52
N HIS A 412 -10.48 10.48 27.33
CA HIS A 412 -10.77 11.45 26.27
C HIS A 412 -11.20 12.79 26.88
N TYR A 413 -11.19 13.85 26.06
CA TYR A 413 -11.78 15.13 26.44
C TYR A 413 -13.30 14.96 26.50
N GLU A 414 -13.91 15.39 27.60
CA GLU A 414 -15.37 15.35 27.79
C GLU A 414 -15.90 16.77 27.89
N PHE A 415 -16.94 17.07 27.13
CA PHE A 415 -17.58 18.39 27.18
C PHE A 415 -18.15 18.64 28.57
N ASN A 416 -17.76 19.75 29.18
CA ASN A 416 -18.12 20.13 30.53
C ASN A 416 -19.56 20.65 30.58
N THR A 417 -20.51 19.73 30.53
CA THR A 417 -21.95 20.03 30.56
C THR A 417 -22.36 20.79 31.82
N THR A 418 -21.70 20.54 32.96
CA THR A 418 -21.92 21.29 34.21
C THR A 418 -21.58 22.76 34.04
N LEU A 419 -20.40 23.07 33.48
CA LEU A 419 -20.01 24.46 33.20
C LEU A 419 -20.89 25.08 32.11
N ALA A 420 -21.30 24.29 31.11
CA ALA A 420 -22.14 24.75 30.03
C ALA A 420 -23.52 25.23 30.51
N VAL A 421 -24.12 24.54 31.49
CA VAL A 421 -25.39 24.94 32.13
C VAL A 421 -25.25 26.23 32.94
N LEU A 422 -24.06 26.54 33.47
CA LEU A 422 -23.80 27.81 34.17
C LEU A 422 -23.71 29.01 33.20
N GLY A 423 -23.46 28.75 31.93
CA GLY A 423 -23.37 29.77 30.89
C GLY A 423 -21.94 30.23 30.60
N TYR A 424 -21.57 30.20 29.33
CA TYR A 424 -20.41 30.91 28.78
C TYR A 424 -20.61 31.17 27.29
N ASN A 425 -19.76 32.02 26.71
CA ASN A 425 -19.73 32.29 25.27
C ASN A 425 -18.48 31.68 24.64
N VAL A 426 -18.63 31.10 23.44
CA VAL A 426 -17.54 30.60 22.59
C VAL A 426 -17.49 31.44 21.33
N THR A 427 -16.39 32.14 21.11
CA THR A 427 -16.18 32.99 19.93
C THR A 427 -15.10 32.39 19.04
N LEU A 428 -15.43 32.16 17.78
CA LEU A 428 -14.48 31.77 16.75
C LEU A 428 -14.03 33.02 16.00
N HIS A 429 -12.72 33.19 15.85
CA HIS A 429 -12.11 34.30 15.14
C HIS A 429 -11.42 33.81 13.88
N ASP A 430 -11.67 34.50 12.79
CA ASP A 430 -10.91 34.31 11.56
C ASP A 430 -9.63 35.17 11.55
N SER A 431 -8.75 34.94 10.58
CA SER A 431 -7.53 35.73 10.41
C SER A 431 -7.76 37.11 9.76
N LEU A 432 -8.99 37.40 9.33
CA LEU A 432 -9.39 38.63 8.65
C LEU A 432 -10.05 39.64 9.62
N GLY A 433 -10.26 39.27 10.87
CA GLY A 433 -10.84 40.11 11.92
C GLY A 433 -12.34 39.91 12.15
N ASN A 434 -12.99 39.00 11.42
CA ASN A 434 -14.38 38.63 11.66
C ASN A 434 -14.48 37.57 12.77
N ASN A 435 -15.67 37.46 13.36
CA ASN A 435 -15.95 36.47 14.37
C ASN A 435 -17.42 36.05 14.40
N VAL A 436 -17.67 34.89 14.99
CA VAL A 436 -19.00 34.35 15.28
C VAL A 436 -18.99 33.82 16.71
N THR A 437 -20.03 34.15 17.48
CA THR A 437 -20.17 33.74 18.88
C THR A 437 -21.36 32.80 19.06
N PHE A 438 -21.15 31.73 19.83
CA PHE A 438 -22.15 30.79 20.29
C PHE A 438 -22.22 30.83 21.82
N THR A 439 -23.42 30.65 22.36
CA THR A 439 -23.63 30.43 23.80
C THR A 439 -23.43 28.95 24.12
N SER A 440 -23.03 28.63 25.35
CA SER A 440 -22.92 27.25 25.82
C SER A 440 -24.24 26.47 25.72
N ASP A 441 -25.38 27.13 25.88
CA ASP A 441 -26.72 26.56 25.68
C ASP A 441 -26.95 26.12 24.22
N GLN A 442 -26.49 26.93 23.25
CA GLN A 442 -26.53 26.54 21.84
C GLN A 442 -25.67 25.29 21.61
N LEU A 443 -24.44 25.27 22.13
CA LEU A 443 -23.55 24.10 21.99
C LEU A 443 -24.12 22.84 22.64
N LEU A 444 -24.80 22.94 23.79
CA LEU A 444 -25.51 21.82 24.40
C LEU A 444 -26.63 21.29 23.50
N SER A 445 -27.39 22.19 22.86
CA SER A 445 -28.44 21.80 21.92
C SER A 445 -27.86 21.17 20.63
N ASP A 446 -26.70 21.66 20.19
CA ASP A 446 -25.99 21.19 19.00
C ASP A 446 -25.54 19.73 19.14
N MET A 447 -25.32 19.23 20.36
CA MET A 447 -25.02 17.81 20.63
C MET A 447 -26.13 16.85 20.16
N THR A 448 -27.34 17.36 19.89
CA THR A 448 -28.50 16.52 19.55
C THR A 448 -29.19 16.88 18.23
N THR A 449 -29.24 18.16 17.81
CA THR A 449 -30.12 18.55 16.69
C THR A 449 -29.57 19.64 15.74
N ASN A 450 -28.52 20.40 16.10
CA ASN A 450 -28.01 21.53 15.30
C ASN A 450 -26.48 21.55 15.17
N VAL A 451 -25.90 20.40 14.81
CA VAL A 451 -24.44 20.21 14.84
C VAL A 451 -23.70 21.30 14.05
N VAL A 452 -22.97 22.16 14.77
CA VAL A 452 -22.02 23.12 14.22
C VAL A 452 -20.70 22.41 13.97
N VAL A 453 -20.17 22.53 12.76
CA VAL A 453 -18.95 21.85 12.31
C VAL A 453 -17.85 22.88 12.09
N VAL A 454 -16.67 22.63 12.66
CA VAL A 454 -15.44 23.30 12.24
C VAL A 454 -14.79 22.37 11.22
N ALA A 455 -14.94 22.68 9.94
CA ALA A 455 -14.58 21.84 8.81
C ALA A 455 -13.12 22.00 8.40
N GLY A 456 -12.50 20.87 8.03
CA GLY A 456 -11.16 20.74 7.46
C GLY A 456 -11.17 20.24 6.01
N TRP A 457 -12.32 19.73 5.55
CA TRP A 457 -12.51 19.24 4.20
C TRP A 457 -13.80 19.77 3.59
N VAL A 458 -13.81 19.87 2.26
CA VAL A 458 -14.99 20.13 1.44
C VAL A 458 -15.00 19.14 0.28
N ASN A 459 -16.13 18.47 0.05
CA ASN A 459 -16.31 17.48 -1.01
C ASN A 459 -15.24 16.36 -1.02
N GLY A 460 -14.75 15.98 0.17
CA GLY A 460 -13.74 14.93 0.34
C GLY A 460 -12.29 15.38 0.17
N GLU A 461 -12.07 16.64 -0.19
CA GLU A 461 -10.74 17.24 -0.36
C GLU A 461 -10.41 18.18 0.81
N LEU A 462 -9.13 18.28 1.16
CA LEU A 462 -8.67 19.22 2.19
C LEU A 462 -8.99 20.65 1.77
N LEU A 463 -9.31 21.50 2.75
CA LEU A 463 -9.43 22.93 2.51
C LEU A 463 -8.08 23.51 2.10
N LEU A 464 -8.04 24.09 0.91
CA LEU A 464 -6.92 24.84 0.37
C LEU A 464 -7.28 26.33 0.30
N PRO A 465 -6.31 27.23 0.05
CA PRO A 465 -6.63 28.62 -0.27
C PRO A 465 -7.69 28.72 -1.39
N PRO A 466 -8.68 29.61 -1.27
CA PRO A 466 -8.75 30.68 -0.28
C PRO A 466 -9.35 30.28 1.08
N SER A 467 -10.13 29.21 1.23
CA SER A 467 -10.94 28.99 2.45
C SER A 467 -10.20 28.37 3.66
N TYR A 468 -8.93 28.01 3.48
CA TYR A 468 -8.02 27.45 4.50
C TYR A 468 -7.78 28.40 5.71
N PRO A 469 -7.43 27.89 6.93
CA PRO A 469 -7.21 26.48 7.28
C PRO A 469 -8.45 25.70 7.67
N LEU A 470 -9.47 26.38 8.19
CA LEU A 470 -10.68 25.78 8.72
C LEU A 470 -11.87 26.68 8.37
N VAL A 471 -13.03 26.07 8.16
CA VAL A 471 -14.29 26.76 7.92
C VAL A 471 -15.30 26.37 8.99
N LEU A 472 -15.82 27.33 9.74
CA LEU A 472 -17.01 27.14 10.56
C LEU A 472 -18.22 27.01 9.64
N VAL A 473 -19.02 25.96 9.85
CA VAL A 473 -20.23 25.68 9.08
C VAL A 473 -21.38 25.36 10.04
N THR A 474 -22.52 26.02 9.84
CA THR A 474 -23.71 25.85 10.69
C THR A 474 -24.91 25.30 9.90
N PRO A 475 -25.91 24.69 10.57
CA PRO A 475 -27.17 24.28 9.93
C PRO A 475 -27.92 25.41 9.22
N GLY A 476 -27.72 26.66 9.67
CA GLY A 476 -28.26 27.86 9.04
C GLY A 476 -27.48 28.34 7.81
N ALA A 477 -26.59 27.53 7.26
CA ALA A 477 -25.72 27.84 6.12
C ALA A 477 -24.76 29.02 6.33
N LEU A 478 -24.50 29.44 7.59
CA LEU A 478 -23.41 30.35 7.89
C LEU A 478 -22.06 29.67 7.64
N LEU A 479 -21.19 30.34 6.88
CA LEU A 479 -19.82 29.96 6.61
C LEU A 479 -18.87 31.06 7.10
N LEU A 480 -17.92 30.72 7.98
CA LEU A 480 -16.81 31.59 8.35
C LEU A 480 -15.49 30.84 8.07
N SER A 481 -14.78 31.24 7.02
CA SER A 481 -13.48 30.67 6.66
C SER A 481 -12.35 31.25 7.50
N HIS A 482 -11.13 30.73 7.30
CA HIS A 482 -9.91 31.24 7.94
C HIS A 482 -9.88 31.19 9.46
N ILE A 483 -10.57 30.23 10.09
CA ILE A 483 -10.60 30.13 11.56
C ILE A 483 -9.19 29.85 12.11
N VAL A 484 -8.73 30.71 13.02
CA VAL A 484 -7.39 30.62 13.65
C VAL A 484 -7.42 30.64 15.18
N ARG A 485 -8.53 31.05 15.78
CA ARG A 485 -8.69 31.09 17.24
C ARG A 485 -10.12 30.77 17.66
N ILE A 486 -10.26 30.02 18.76
CA ILE A 486 -11.52 29.80 19.46
C ILE A 486 -11.32 30.20 20.92
N GLU A 487 -12.20 31.06 21.43
CA GLU A 487 -12.09 31.69 22.74
C GLU A 487 -13.39 31.50 23.53
N MET A 488 -13.30 30.92 24.72
CA MET A 488 -14.35 30.95 25.72
C MET A 488 -14.25 32.23 26.54
N THR A 489 -15.39 32.82 26.91
CA THR A 489 -15.51 33.98 27.81
C THR A 489 -16.75 33.88 28.68
N GLY A 490 -16.76 34.59 29.81
CA GLY A 490 -17.94 34.71 30.66
C GLY A 490 -18.27 33.49 31.52
N TRP A 491 -17.38 32.50 31.61
CA TRP A 491 -17.54 31.38 32.53
C TRP A 491 -17.24 31.79 33.97
N THR A 492 -17.92 31.19 34.93
CA THR A 492 -17.60 31.31 36.36
C THR A 492 -16.80 30.08 36.81
N PRO A 493 -15.61 30.25 37.43
CA PRO A 493 -14.76 29.14 37.89
C PRO A 493 -15.42 28.20 38.90
#